data_AF-A0A1J4RQB4-F1
#
_entry.id   AF-A0A1J4RQB4-F1
#
_cell.length_a   1.000
_cell.length_b   1.000
_cell.length_c   1.000
_cell.angle_alpha   90.00
_cell.angle_beta   90.00
_cell.angle_gamma   90.00
#
_symmetry.space_group_name_H-M   'P 1'
#
loop_
_entity.id
_entity.type
_entity.pdbx_description
1 polymer ?
#
loop_
_entity_poly.entity_id
_entity_poly.type
_entity_poly.pdbx_seq_one_letter_code
_entity_poly.pdbx_strand_id
1 'polypeptide(L)'
;MNSNEITFYDLNEDHKKLMLEASLGNKGKCCSLSGGLCGEIYVFDQGENVYPRYVCAKVPKRLGNASQEDTAKRFVNELERQLSFSRHMFVHWPFDFTEVMGVPVALFRYWESDLDKLLKDNSASDIQKLSIMIYTCVGLRYCYKNGLIAHQDLKPANIFLRDVKKTFSELANLDIYNIALIADFGLSNAASSSNIFDGTRPYMAPEQWNKEDLSAATDVFAIGVILYELMSGGYHPVGIKLQDYWPSPKEGNSKKWTREDSWRKWVTTSGCKIENSSCQLSRDLLILIQGMLSLKPRERPSIDEVISLLLRQIHTLSNASHEQVEFLVSYFDTEACSDPLEQQWPYLSERWKQFSNKFG
;
A
#
# COMPACT_ATOMS: atom_id res chain seq x y z
N MET A 1 -8.25 -41.78 -7.01
CA MET A 1 -9.13 -41.05 -7.96
C MET A 1 -8.21 -40.33 -8.92
N ASN A 2 -8.14 -40.77 -10.17
CA ASN A 2 -7.27 -40.20 -11.20
C ASN A 2 -8.00 -39.04 -11.89
N SER A 3 -7.49 -37.83 -11.74
CA SER A 3 -7.60 -36.80 -12.77
C SER A 3 -6.46 -35.80 -12.57
N ASN A 4 -5.61 -35.65 -13.59
CA ASN A 4 -4.86 -34.44 -13.84
C ASN A 4 -5.88 -33.31 -14.10
N GLU A 5 -6.54 -32.83 -13.04
CA GLU A 5 -7.50 -31.76 -13.16
C GLU A 5 -6.71 -30.48 -13.42
N ILE A 6 -6.89 -29.90 -14.62
CA ILE A 6 -6.21 -28.67 -15.02
C ILE A 6 -6.65 -27.57 -14.05
N THR A 7 -5.70 -27.00 -13.32
CA THR A 7 -5.95 -25.91 -12.39
C THR A 7 -5.79 -24.57 -13.09
N PHE A 8 -6.30 -23.49 -12.49
CA PHE A 8 -6.09 -22.12 -12.99
C PHE A 8 -4.60 -21.80 -13.24
N TYR A 9 -3.70 -22.38 -12.42
CA TYR A 9 -2.25 -22.15 -12.53
C TYR A 9 -1.60 -22.85 -13.73
N ASP A 10 -2.26 -23.86 -14.29
CA ASP A 10 -1.76 -24.61 -15.45
C ASP A 10 -2.13 -23.95 -16.78
N LEU A 11 -3.03 -22.95 -16.73
CA LEU A 11 -3.47 -22.21 -17.90
C LEU A 11 -2.42 -21.20 -18.36
N ASN A 12 -2.33 -21.00 -19.67
CA ASN A 12 -1.65 -19.84 -20.22
C ASN A 12 -2.45 -18.55 -19.92
N GLU A 13 -1.79 -17.40 -20.09
CA GLU A 13 -2.36 -16.10 -19.71
C GLU A 13 -3.66 -15.75 -20.44
N ASP A 14 -3.81 -16.13 -21.71
CA ASP A 14 -5.03 -15.83 -22.47
C ASP A 14 -6.21 -16.68 -21.97
N HIS A 15 -5.97 -17.95 -21.63
CA HIS A 15 -6.98 -18.80 -21.00
C HIS A 15 -7.32 -18.35 -19.58
N LYS A 16 -6.34 -17.91 -18.78
CA LYS A 16 -6.61 -17.32 -17.45
C LYS A 16 -7.54 -16.12 -17.56
N LYS A 17 -7.26 -15.18 -18.47
CA LYS A 17 -8.12 -14.02 -18.75
C LYS A 17 -9.52 -14.45 -19.15
N LEU A 18 -9.64 -15.38 -20.09
CA LEU A 18 -10.94 -15.87 -20.56
C LEU A 18 -11.76 -16.49 -19.41
N MET A 19 -11.12 -17.29 -18.55
CA MET A 19 -11.80 -17.90 -17.40
C MET A 19 -12.25 -16.85 -16.38
N LEU A 20 -11.42 -15.85 -16.11
CA LEU A 20 -11.82 -14.73 -15.24
C LEU A 20 -12.97 -13.92 -15.86
N GLU A 21 -12.91 -13.58 -17.15
CA GLU A 21 -13.99 -12.86 -17.84
C GLU A 21 -15.30 -13.65 -17.80
N ALA A 22 -15.25 -14.96 -18.06
CA ALA A 22 -16.42 -15.83 -18.01
C ALA A 22 -17.00 -15.95 -16.59
N SER A 23 -16.16 -16.07 -15.57
CA SER A 23 -16.60 -16.19 -14.17
C SER A 23 -17.07 -14.88 -13.56
N LEU A 24 -16.48 -13.75 -13.95
CA LEU A 24 -16.86 -12.42 -13.47
C LEU A 24 -18.01 -11.81 -14.27
N GLY A 25 -18.31 -12.37 -15.46
CA GLY A 25 -19.47 -12.03 -16.28
C GLY A 25 -19.53 -10.54 -16.63
N ASN A 26 -20.43 -9.81 -15.96
CA ASN A 26 -20.75 -8.41 -16.25
C ASN A 26 -19.68 -7.39 -15.81
N LYS A 27 -18.50 -7.85 -15.35
CA LYS A 27 -17.38 -6.97 -14.98
C LYS A 27 -16.55 -6.49 -16.17
N GLY A 28 -16.98 -6.80 -17.38
CA GLY A 28 -16.39 -6.30 -18.61
C GLY A 28 -15.16 -7.08 -19.05
N LYS A 29 -14.31 -6.46 -19.88
CA LYS A 29 -13.15 -7.14 -20.50
C LYS A 29 -11.86 -6.85 -19.76
N CYS A 30 -11.00 -7.85 -19.64
CA CYS A 30 -9.66 -7.71 -19.09
C CYS A 30 -8.81 -6.85 -20.03
N CYS A 31 -8.45 -5.64 -19.59
CA CYS A 31 -7.70 -4.68 -20.39
C CYS A 31 -6.21 -4.59 -19.98
N SER A 32 -5.85 -5.07 -18.79
CA SER A 32 -4.49 -5.00 -18.27
C SER A 32 -4.20 -6.15 -17.31
N LEU A 33 -2.93 -6.56 -17.24
CA LEU A 33 -2.41 -7.55 -16.30
C LEU A 33 -1.10 -7.02 -15.72
N SER A 34 -0.97 -7.07 -14.40
CA SER A 34 0.29 -6.84 -13.71
C SER A 34 0.57 -7.98 -12.72
N GLY A 35 1.77 -8.53 -12.75
CA GLY A 35 2.22 -9.57 -11.82
C GLY A 35 3.11 -9.01 -10.72
N GLY A 36 2.81 -9.36 -9.48
CA GLY A 36 3.68 -9.15 -8.32
C GLY A 36 4.27 -10.46 -7.81
N LEU A 37 5.01 -10.37 -6.70
CA LEU A 37 5.58 -11.54 -6.03
C LEU A 37 4.48 -12.48 -5.51
N CYS A 38 3.45 -11.92 -4.88
CA CYS A 38 2.42 -12.68 -4.15
C CYS A 38 1.10 -12.88 -4.91
N GLY A 39 0.95 -12.27 -6.09
CA GLY A 39 -0.30 -12.36 -6.85
C GLY A 39 -0.24 -11.71 -8.23
N GLU A 40 -1.23 -12.02 -9.03
CA GLU A 40 -1.52 -11.44 -10.33
C GLU A 40 -2.74 -10.53 -10.19
N ILE A 41 -2.67 -9.34 -10.79
CA ILE A 41 -3.77 -8.36 -10.81
C ILE A 41 -4.25 -8.23 -12.25
N TYR A 42 -5.51 -8.60 -12.47
CA TYR A 42 -6.20 -8.48 -13.76
C TYR A 42 -7.15 -7.28 -13.67
N VAL A 43 -7.00 -6.30 -14.54
CA VAL A 43 -7.84 -5.09 -14.57
C VAL A 43 -8.92 -5.24 -15.63
N PHE A 44 -10.16 -4.98 -15.26
CA PHE A 44 -11.33 -5.08 -16.13
C PHE A 44 -11.96 -3.71 -16.35
N ASP A 45 -12.27 -3.40 -17.61
CA ASP A 45 -13.07 -2.23 -17.99
C ASP A 45 -14.56 -2.61 -18.03
N GLN A 46 -15.33 -2.12 -17.06
CA GLN A 46 -16.78 -2.36 -16.95
C GLN A 46 -17.60 -1.49 -17.93
N GLY A 47 -16.97 -0.55 -18.65
CA GLY A 47 -17.60 0.35 -19.59
C GLY A 47 -17.75 1.79 -19.06
N GLU A 48 -17.90 2.74 -19.99
CA GLU A 48 -17.85 4.18 -19.71
C GLU A 48 -18.95 4.69 -18.77
N ASN A 49 -20.08 3.98 -18.71
CA ASN A 49 -21.25 4.37 -17.91
C ASN A 49 -21.38 3.59 -16.59
N VAL A 50 -20.31 2.92 -16.15
CA VAL A 50 -20.27 2.16 -14.89
C VAL A 50 -19.27 2.79 -13.94
N TYR A 51 -19.64 2.93 -12.66
CA TYR A 51 -18.74 3.42 -11.62
C TYR A 51 -18.48 2.35 -10.53
N PRO A 52 -17.21 2.08 -10.17
CA PRO A 52 -16.00 2.55 -10.86
C PRO A 52 -15.87 1.89 -12.25
N ARG A 53 -15.35 2.62 -13.26
CA ARG A 53 -15.16 2.06 -14.61
C ARG A 53 -14.25 0.84 -14.58
N TYR A 54 -13.16 0.95 -13.82
CA TYR A 54 -12.17 -0.11 -13.68
C TYR A 54 -12.28 -0.83 -12.34
N VAL A 55 -12.22 -2.16 -12.39
CA VAL A 55 -12.07 -3.04 -11.22
C VAL A 55 -10.90 -3.97 -11.45
N CYS A 56 -10.35 -4.51 -10.38
CA CYS A 56 -9.25 -5.46 -10.45
C CYS A 56 -9.57 -6.76 -9.73
N ALA A 57 -9.23 -7.88 -10.35
CA ALA A 57 -9.23 -9.20 -9.74
C ALA A 57 -7.80 -9.54 -9.30
N LYS A 58 -7.61 -9.74 -7.99
CA LYS A 58 -6.37 -10.25 -7.42
C LYS A 58 -6.46 -11.77 -7.29
N VAL A 59 -5.51 -12.44 -7.92
CA VAL A 59 -5.36 -13.90 -7.88
C VAL A 59 -4.03 -14.20 -7.19
N PRO A 60 -3.97 -15.05 -6.15
CA PRO A 60 -2.71 -15.32 -5.47
C PRO A 60 -1.78 -16.12 -6.37
N LYS A 61 -0.47 -15.94 -6.21
CA LYS A 61 0.55 -16.67 -6.95
C LYS A 61 1.24 -17.69 -6.04
N ARG A 62 1.52 -18.88 -6.58
CA ARG A 62 2.32 -19.89 -5.86
C ARG A 62 3.74 -19.36 -5.64
N LEU A 63 4.20 -19.34 -4.39
CA LEU A 63 5.57 -19.00 -4.04
C LEU A 63 6.42 -20.25 -3.94
N GLY A 64 7.47 -20.35 -4.76
CA GLY A 64 8.33 -21.53 -4.78
C GLY A 64 7.52 -22.81 -5.00
N ASN A 65 7.68 -23.78 -4.10
CA ASN A 65 7.00 -25.07 -4.14
C ASN A 65 5.74 -25.12 -3.24
N ALA A 66 5.20 -23.98 -2.81
CA ALA A 66 4.01 -23.93 -1.97
C ALA A 66 2.82 -24.61 -2.65
N SER A 67 2.04 -25.36 -1.87
CA SER A 67 0.82 -25.98 -2.37
C SER A 67 -0.24 -24.93 -2.73
N GLN A 68 -1.24 -25.33 -3.51
CA GLN A 68 -2.39 -24.47 -3.79
C GLN A 68 -3.17 -24.11 -2.52
N GLU A 69 -3.26 -25.05 -1.58
CA GLU A 69 -3.92 -24.85 -0.29
C GLU A 69 -3.16 -23.81 0.55
N ASP A 70 -1.83 -23.94 0.70
CA ASP A 70 -1.03 -22.97 1.45
C ASP A 70 -1.08 -21.56 0.81
N THR A 71 -1.11 -21.52 -0.51
CA THR A 71 -1.24 -20.28 -1.28
C THR A 71 -2.60 -19.62 -1.02
N ALA A 72 -3.68 -20.40 -1.00
CA ALA A 72 -5.02 -19.94 -0.70
C ALA A 72 -5.16 -19.45 0.75
N LYS A 73 -4.66 -20.22 1.73
CA LYS A 73 -4.69 -19.85 3.15
C LYS A 73 -3.99 -18.54 3.43
N ARG A 74 -2.80 -18.35 2.83
CA ARG A 74 -2.07 -17.09 2.89
C ARG A 74 -2.90 -15.95 2.32
N PHE A 75 -3.53 -16.14 1.16
CA PHE A 75 -4.35 -15.11 0.54
C PHE A 75 -5.57 -14.74 1.40
N VAL A 76 -6.26 -15.72 1.98
CA VAL A 76 -7.36 -15.48 2.93
C VAL A 76 -6.88 -14.67 4.13
N ASN A 77 -5.76 -15.05 4.75
CA ASN A 77 -5.20 -14.30 5.89
C ASN A 77 -4.86 -12.83 5.55
N GLU A 78 -4.46 -12.55 4.31
CA GLU A 78 -4.21 -11.18 3.83
C GLU A 78 -5.52 -10.39 3.73
N LEU A 79 -6.53 -10.98 3.08
CA LEU A 79 -7.83 -10.36 2.86
C LEU A 79 -8.58 -10.14 4.19
N GLU A 80 -8.43 -11.06 5.16
CA GLU A 80 -9.01 -10.92 6.48
C GLU A 80 -8.53 -9.64 7.19
N ARG A 81 -7.22 -9.37 7.12
CA ARG A 81 -6.63 -8.15 7.69
C ARG A 81 -7.11 -6.90 6.96
N GLN A 82 -7.19 -6.93 5.63
CA GLN A 82 -7.73 -5.81 4.87
C GLN A 82 -9.19 -5.53 5.24
N LEU A 83 -10.00 -6.58 5.37
CA LEU A 83 -11.41 -6.46 5.76
C LEU A 83 -11.58 -5.93 7.18
N SER A 84 -10.72 -6.33 8.14
CA SER A 84 -10.81 -5.80 9.52
C SER A 84 -10.66 -4.28 9.59
N PHE A 85 -10.00 -3.68 8.60
CA PHE A 85 -9.77 -2.23 8.52
C PHE A 85 -10.55 -1.53 7.41
N SER A 86 -11.45 -2.24 6.71
CA SER A 86 -12.21 -1.73 5.55
C SER A 86 -13.13 -0.53 5.81
N ARG A 87 -13.35 -0.19 7.09
CA ARG A 87 -14.32 0.84 7.49
C ARG A 87 -13.79 2.27 7.42
N HIS A 88 -12.52 2.46 7.05
CA HIS A 88 -11.94 3.79 6.92
C HIS A 88 -11.63 4.10 5.46
N MET A 89 -11.97 5.32 5.01
CA MET A 89 -11.82 5.77 3.61
C MET A 89 -10.38 5.66 3.08
N PHE A 90 -9.39 5.85 3.96
CA PHE A 90 -7.96 5.79 3.62
C PHE A 90 -7.36 4.37 3.68
N VAL A 91 -8.20 3.34 3.74
CA VAL A 91 -7.81 1.94 3.68
C VAL A 91 -8.41 1.31 2.42
N HIS A 92 -7.58 0.62 1.65
CA HIS A 92 -8.01 -0.14 0.49
C HIS A 92 -8.44 -1.54 0.90
N TRP A 93 -9.54 -2.02 0.32
CA TRP A 93 -10.14 -3.29 0.72
C TRP A 93 -10.94 -3.93 -0.43
N PRO A 94 -11.12 -5.26 -0.41
CA PRO A 94 -11.85 -6.01 -1.44
C PRO A 94 -13.37 -5.85 -1.29
N PHE A 95 -14.07 -5.45 -2.35
CA PHE A 95 -15.52 -5.30 -2.31
C PHE A 95 -16.30 -6.60 -2.60
N ASP A 96 -15.62 -7.65 -3.09
CA ASP A 96 -16.24 -8.95 -3.37
C ASP A 96 -15.18 -10.07 -3.47
N PHE A 97 -15.63 -11.33 -3.41
CA PHE A 97 -14.79 -12.53 -3.45
C PHE A 97 -15.43 -13.63 -4.27
N THR A 98 -14.66 -14.35 -5.08
CA THR A 98 -15.16 -15.48 -5.87
C THR A 98 -14.11 -16.56 -6.04
N GLU A 99 -14.52 -17.71 -6.52
CA GLU A 99 -13.63 -18.77 -6.95
C GLU A 99 -13.64 -18.88 -8.47
N VAL A 100 -12.47 -19.13 -9.05
CA VAL A 100 -12.31 -19.46 -10.46
C VAL A 100 -11.39 -20.67 -10.58
N MET A 101 -11.93 -21.78 -11.10
CA MET A 101 -11.20 -23.06 -11.27
C MET A 101 -10.42 -23.51 -10.01
N GLY A 102 -11.08 -23.49 -8.85
CA GLY A 102 -10.47 -23.93 -7.58
C GLY A 102 -9.52 -22.93 -6.94
N VAL A 103 -9.38 -21.72 -7.49
CA VAL A 103 -8.49 -20.68 -6.96
C VAL A 103 -9.31 -19.51 -6.40
N PRO A 104 -8.96 -19.01 -5.19
CA PRO A 104 -9.61 -17.83 -4.61
C PRO A 104 -9.24 -16.57 -5.39
N VAL A 105 -10.24 -15.72 -5.65
CA VAL A 105 -10.10 -14.44 -6.34
C VAL A 105 -10.81 -13.35 -5.53
N ALA A 106 -10.12 -12.24 -5.27
CA ALA A 106 -10.72 -11.08 -4.60
C ALA A 106 -10.84 -9.89 -5.57
N LEU A 107 -11.96 -9.17 -5.51
CA LEU A 107 -12.26 -8.04 -6.37
C LEU A 107 -12.08 -6.71 -5.64
N PHE A 108 -11.37 -5.79 -6.29
CA PHE A 108 -11.02 -4.49 -5.75
C PHE A 108 -11.39 -3.37 -6.71
N ARG A 109 -11.60 -2.17 -6.16
CA ARG A 109 -11.63 -0.95 -6.97
C ARG A 109 -10.24 -0.73 -7.54
N TYR A 110 -10.15 -0.45 -8.83
CA TYR A 110 -8.89 -0.11 -9.48
C TYR A 110 -8.61 1.39 -9.33
N TRP A 111 -7.41 1.70 -8.84
CA TRP A 111 -6.90 3.07 -8.80
C TRP A 111 -5.80 3.18 -9.86
N GLU A 112 -5.97 4.11 -10.79
CA GLU A 112 -5.06 4.27 -11.94
C GLU A 112 -3.62 4.62 -11.51
N SER A 113 -3.46 5.20 -10.32
CA SER A 113 -2.18 5.64 -9.79
C SER A 113 -1.92 5.16 -8.36
N ASP A 114 -0.65 5.18 -8.01
CA ASP A 114 -0.07 4.87 -6.70
C ASP A 114 1.06 5.88 -6.44
N LEU A 115 1.56 5.90 -5.21
CA LEU A 115 2.59 6.86 -4.82
C LEU A 115 3.94 6.58 -5.51
N ASP A 116 4.22 5.34 -5.91
CA ASP A 116 5.43 5.01 -6.69
C ASP A 116 5.39 5.69 -8.06
N LYS A 117 4.27 5.65 -8.77
CA LYS A 117 4.09 6.39 -10.03
C LYS A 117 4.21 7.90 -9.84
N LEU A 118 3.62 8.45 -8.78
CA LEU A 118 3.71 9.88 -8.47
C LEU A 118 5.17 10.32 -8.23
N LEU A 119 5.96 9.51 -7.52
CA LEU A 119 7.38 9.77 -7.27
C LEU A 119 8.21 9.81 -8.55
N LYS A 120 7.88 8.97 -9.54
CA LYS A 120 8.58 8.93 -10.84
C LYS A 120 8.25 10.14 -11.72
N ASP A 121 6.99 10.57 -11.71
CA ASP A 121 6.53 11.74 -12.46
C ASP A 121 7.04 13.04 -11.84
N ASN A 122 7.11 13.10 -10.50
CA ASN A 122 7.62 14.24 -9.72
C ASN A 122 6.97 15.59 -10.09
N SER A 123 5.71 15.57 -10.50
CA SER A 123 4.93 16.75 -10.90
C SER A 123 4.08 17.34 -9.77
N ALA A 124 3.98 16.63 -8.65
CA ALA A 124 3.13 16.98 -7.51
C ALA A 124 3.61 18.24 -6.77
N SER A 125 2.66 19.08 -6.36
CA SER A 125 2.95 20.21 -5.46
C SER A 125 3.23 19.74 -4.03
N ASP A 126 3.91 20.55 -3.23
CA ASP A 126 4.21 20.21 -1.84
C ASP A 126 2.94 20.02 -1.00
N ILE A 127 1.89 20.80 -1.26
CA ILE A 127 0.58 20.62 -0.62
C ILE A 127 0.01 19.23 -0.94
N GLN A 128 0.10 18.79 -2.20
CA GLN A 128 -0.36 17.47 -2.61
C GLN A 128 0.40 16.36 -1.90
N LYS A 129 1.74 16.44 -1.90
CA LYS A 129 2.61 15.47 -1.23
C LYS A 129 2.30 15.38 0.27
N LEU A 130 2.21 16.52 0.95
CA LEU A 130 1.91 16.58 2.38
C LEU A 130 0.50 16.03 2.68
N SER A 131 -0.50 16.35 1.86
CA SER A 131 -1.87 15.84 2.05
C SER A 131 -1.96 14.31 1.89
N ILE A 132 -1.28 13.74 0.89
CA ILE A 132 -1.17 12.29 0.69
C ILE A 132 -0.55 11.62 1.91
N MET A 133 0.52 12.21 2.46
CA MET A 133 1.16 11.69 3.67
C MET A 133 0.26 11.78 4.89
N ILE A 134 -0.53 12.84 5.04
CA ILE A 134 -1.54 12.95 6.11
C ILE A 134 -2.60 11.86 5.97
N TYR A 135 -3.19 11.66 4.80
CA TYR A 135 -4.19 10.61 4.58
C TYR A 135 -3.63 9.21 4.87
N THR A 136 -2.38 8.96 4.47
CA THR A 136 -1.65 7.74 4.81
C THR A 136 -1.51 7.59 6.33
N CYS A 137 -1.02 8.62 7.03
CA CYS A 137 -0.86 8.54 8.47
C CYS A 137 -2.20 8.33 9.21
N VAL A 138 -3.27 8.99 8.76
CA VAL A 138 -4.61 8.84 9.35
C VAL A 138 -5.15 7.43 9.13
N GLY A 139 -5.01 6.86 7.93
CA GLY A 139 -5.41 5.48 7.66
C GLY A 139 -4.67 4.47 8.53
N LEU A 140 -3.35 4.61 8.68
CA LEU A 140 -2.56 3.76 9.58
C LEU A 140 -2.96 3.93 11.04
N ARG A 141 -3.19 5.17 11.50
CA ARG A 141 -3.68 5.45 12.85
C ARG A 141 -5.00 4.72 13.13
N TYR A 142 -5.94 4.76 12.18
CA TYR A 142 -7.19 4.01 12.27
C TYR A 142 -6.92 2.51 12.41
N CYS A 143 -6.04 1.94 11.59
CA CYS A 143 -5.70 0.51 11.69
C CYS A 143 -5.08 0.16 13.04
N TYR A 144 -4.17 0.96 13.59
CA TYR A 144 -3.55 0.71 14.90
C TYR A 144 -4.58 0.73 16.04
N LYS A 145 -5.50 1.71 16.02
CA LYS A 145 -6.61 1.77 16.99
C LYS A 145 -7.51 0.53 16.94
N ASN A 146 -7.55 -0.16 15.80
CA ASN A 146 -8.32 -1.38 15.57
C ASN A 146 -7.46 -2.66 15.64
N GLY A 147 -6.28 -2.60 16.26
CA GLY A 147 -5.48 -3.79 16.59
C GLY A 147 -4.37 -4.14 15.61
N LEU A 148 -4.08 -3.30 14.62
CA LEU A 148 -2.87 -3.45 13.81
C LEU A 148 -1.64 -3.13 14.67
N ILE A 149 -0.66 -4.04 14.70
CA ILE A 149 0.63 -3.82 15.39
C ILE A 149 1.56 -2.96 14.53
N ALA A 150 1.72 -3.36 13.27
CA ALA A 150 2.48 -2.67 12.23
C ALA A 150 2.04 -3.19 10.85
N HIS A 151 2.19 -2.38 9.81
CA HIS A 151 1.92 -2.71 8.41
C HIS A 151 3.04 -3.58 7.80
N GLN A 152 4.30 -3.32 8.16
CA GLN A 152 5.49 -4.14 7.88
C GLN A 152 6.02 -4.17 6.44
N ASP A 153 5.21 -3.83 5.44
CA ASP A 153 5.67 -3.60 4.05
C ASP A 153 5.14 -2.27 3.50
N LEU A 154 5.20 -1.21 4.30
CA LEU A 154 4.80 0.12 3.83
C LEU A 154 5.82 0.65 2.81
N LYS A 155 5.35 0.98 1.61
CA LYS A 155 6.13 1.51 0.49
C LYS A 155 5.22 2.30 -0.45
N PRO A 156 5.76 3.14 -1.34
CA PRO A 156 4.95 3.93 -2.27
C PRO A 156 3.99 3.10 -3.13
N ALA A 157 4.40 1.91 -3.59
CA ALA A 157 3.56 1.03 -4.39
C ALA A 157 2.33 0.46 -3.63
N ASN A 158 2.34 0.52 -2.29
CA ASN A 158 1.24 0.06 -1.44
C ASN A 158 0.34 1.22 -0.96
N ILE A 159 0.55 2.43 -1.50
CA ILE A 159 -0.28 3.62 -1.22
C ILE A 159 -0.93 4.03 -2.54
N PHE A 160 -2.18 3.59 -2.74
CA PHE A 160 -2.95 3.95 -3.93
C PHE A 160 -3.44 5.38 -3.86
N LEU A 161 -3.59 6.01 -5.03
CA LEU A 161 -4.06 7.40 -5.13
C LEU A 161 -5.37 7.46 -5.90
N ARG A 162 -6.40 7.98 -5.23
CA ARG A 162 -7.70 8.31 -5.83
C ARG A 162 -7.76 9.81 -6.08
N ASP A 163 -7.67 10.21 -7.34
CA ASP A 163 -7.97 11.57 -7.76
C ASP A 163 -9.48 11.81 -7.79
N VAL A 164 -10.03 12.45 -6.75
CA VAL A 164 -11.47 12.68 -6.67
C VAL A 164 -11.95 13.79 -7.61
N LYS A 165 -11.06 14.67 -8.09
CA LYS A 165 -11.42 15.72 -9.07
C LYS A 165 -11.83 15.12 -10.43
N LYS A 166 -11.36 13.91 -10.77
CA LYS A 166 -11.83 13.16 -11.95
C LYS A 166 -13.32 12.79 -11.89
N THR A 167 -13.85 12.61 -10.68
CA THR A 167 -15.27 12.27 -10.46
C THR A 167 -16.10 13.53 -10.15
N PHE A 168 -15.52 14.49 -9.42
CA PHE A 168 -16.19 15.70 -8.96
C PHE A 168 -15.44 16.94 -9.45
N SER A 169 -15.75 17.37 -10.69
CA SER A 169 -15.07 18.49 -11.35
C SER A 169 -15.36 19.87 -10.72
N GLU A 170 -16.41 19.97 -9.90
CA GLU A 170 -16.85 21.22 -9.25
C GLU A 170 -16.13 21.49 -7.92
N LEU A 171 -15.23 20.60 -7.49
CA LEU A 171 -14.43 20.80 -6.28
C LEU A 171 -13.56 22.05 -6.41
N ALA A 172 -13.31 22.70 -5.27
CA ALA A 172 -12.43 23.85 -5.19
C ALA A 172 -11.06 23.54 -5.83
N ASN A 173 -10.39 24.56 -6.37
CA ASN A 173 -9.09 24.36 -6.99
C ASN A 173 -7.97 24.23 -5.95
N LEU A 174 -7.96 23.12 -5.22
CA LEU A 174 -6.95 22.76 -4.22
C LEU A 174 -6.25 21.46 -4.63
N ASP A 175 -4.96 21.35 -4.30
CA ASP A 175 -4.13 20.19 -4.66
C ASP A 175 -4.16 19.08 -3.59
N ILE A 176 -5.29 18.90 -2.91
CA ILE A 176 -5.43 17.97 -1.77
C ILE A 176 -6.33 16.76 -2.09
N TYR A 177 -6.87 16.71 -3.30
CA TYR A 177 -7.91 15.76 -3.70
C TYR A 177 -7.37 14.45 -4.28
N ASN A 178 -6.06 14.22 -4.16
CA ASN A 178 -5.47 12.90 -4.35
C ASN A 178 -5.50 12.17 -3.01
N ILE A 179 -6.60 11.46 -2.76
CA ILE A 179 -6.81 10.72 -1.53
C ILE A 179 -5.95 9.47 -1.54
N ALA A 180 -5.16 9.28 -0.48
CA ALA A 180 -4.32 8.10 -0.32
C ALA A 180 -5.12 6.94 0.31
N LEU A 181 -4.93 5.73 -0.21
CA LEU A 181 -5.49 4.50 0.35
C LEU A 181 -4.38 3.48 0.57
N ILE A 182 -4.21 3.03 1.82
CA ILE A 182 -3.22 2.02 2.18
C ILE A 182 -3.71 0.64 1.80
N ALA A 183 -2.87 -0.12 1.11
CA ALA A 183 -3.16 -1.46 0.65
C ALA A 183 -2.09 -2.45 1.12
N ASP A 184 -2.33 -3.74 0.86
CA ASP A 184 -1.35 -4.82 1.08
C ASP A 184 -0.79 -4.85 2.52
N PHE A 185 -1.69 -4.98 3.50
CA PHE A 185 -1.39 -5.20 4.93
C PHE A 185 -0.65 -6.53 5.12
N GLY A 186 0.67 -6.44 4.93
CA GLY A 186 1.55 -7.55 4.60
C GLY A 186 1.36 -8.79 5.45
N LEU A 187 1.30 -9.93 4.77
CA LEU A 187 1.51 -11.30 5.25
C LEU A 187 2.91 -11.57 5.81
N SER A 188 3.65 -10.56 6.27
CA SER A 188 5.04 -10.68 6.72
C SER A 188 5.23 -11.87 7.66
N ASN A 189 4.36 -12.10 8.65
CA ASN A 189 4.47 -13.27 9.53
C ASN A 189 4.33 -14.63 8.80
N ALA A 190 3.48 -14.72 7.76
CA ALA A 190 3.24 -15.97 7.03
C ALA A 190 4.24 -16.20 5.89
N ALA A 191 4.99 -15.18 5.47
CA ALA A 191 6.05 -15.30 4.48
C ALA A 191 7.45 -15.35 5.11
N SER A 192 7.61 -14.84 6.34
CA SER A 192 8.81 -15.05 7.18
C SER A 192 9.05 -16.53 7.49
N SER A 193 8.00 -17.35 7.65
CA SER A 193 8.13 -18.80 7.82
C SER A 193 8.74 -19.51 6.60
N SER A 194 8.68 -18.88 5.42
CA SER A 194 9.26 -19.40 4.19
C SER A 194 10.62 -18.81 3.82
N ASN A 195 11.14 -17.82 4.56
CA ASN A 195 12.30 -16.99 4.16
C ASN A 195 12.15 -16.32 2.77
N ILE A 196 10.94 -16.26 2.21
CA ILE A 196 10.69 -15.73 0.85
C ILE A 196 10.44 -14.22 0.85
N PHE A 197 10.06 -13.64 2.00
CA PHE A 197 9.68 -12.24 2.08
C PHE A 197 10.37 -11.54 3.26
N ASP A 198 11.19 -10.56 2.92
CA ASP A 198 12.06 -9.77 3.79
C ASP A 198 11.78 -8.28 3.54
N GLY A 199 10.49 -7.91 3.62
CA GLY A 199 9.99 -6.55 3.33
C GLY A 199 10.46 -5.97 1.99
N THR A 200 10.30 -4.66 1.84
CA THR A 200 10.93 -3.91 0.75
C THR A 200 12.13 -3.15 1.31
N ARG A 201 13.31 -3.77 1.19
CA ARG A 201 14.58 -3.37 1.85
C ARG A 201 14.86 -1.86 1.99
N PRO A 202 14.63 -1.00 0.96
CA PRO A 202 14.84 0.45 1.10
C PRO A 202 14.03 1.09 2.25
N TYR A 203 12.84 0.57 2.56
CA TYR A 203 11.90 1.14 3.52
C TYR A 203 11.91 0.44 4.88
N MET A 204 12.71 -0.62 5.05
CA MET A 204 12.71 -1.43 6.26
C MET A 204 13.38 -0.73 7.44
N ALA A 205 12.68 -0.70 8.58
CA ALA A 205 13.18 -0.17 9.83
C ALA A 205 14.26 -1.07 10.48
N PRO A 206 15.15 -0.53 11.32
CA PRO A 206 16.18 -1.30 12.04
C PRO A 206 15.66 -2.56 12.75
N GLU A 207 14.55 -2.46 13.46
CA GLU A 207 13.95 -3.57 14.19
C GLU A 207 13.48 -4.71 13.28
N GLN A 208 13.11 -4.42 12.02
CA GLN A 208 12.75 -5.46 11.04
C GLN A 208 13.99 -6.25 10.61
N TRP A 209 15.12 -5.57 10.42
CA TRP A 209 16.41 -6.21 10.09
C TRP A 209 16.94 -7.10 11.21
N ASN A 210 16.63 -6.75 12.45
CA ASN A 210 17.05 -7.46 13.65
C ASN A 210 16.04 -8.51 14.12
N LYS A 211 14.86 -8.59 13.49
CA LYS A 211 13.72 -9.44 13.90
C LYS A 211 13.29 -9.18 15.35
N GLU A 212 13.31 -7.90 15.73
CA GLU A 212 12.80 -7.42 17.02
C GLU A 212 11.28 -7.19 16.96
N ASP A 213 10.67 -6.92 18.12
CA ASP A 213 9.23 -6.63 18.20
C ASP A 213 8.88 -5.38 17.39
N LEU A 214 7.85 -5.52 16.56
CA LEU A 214 7.37 -4.46 15.69
C LEU A 214 6.27 -3.64 16.37
N SER A 215 6.10 -2.40 15.95
CA SER A 215 5.06 -1.50 16.46
C SER A 215 4.70 -0.44 15.43
N ALA A 216 3.75 0.45 15.74
CA ALA A 216 3.44 1.60 14.89
C ALA A 216 4.68 2.45 14.56
N ALA A 217 5.67 2.51 15.45
CA ALA A 217 6.93 3.21 15.22
C ALA A 217 7.75 2.60 14.07
N THR A 218 7.58 1.31 13.78
CA THR A 218 8.19 0.62 12.61
C THR A 218 7.70 1.24 11.31
N ASP A 219 6.39 1.46 11.19
CA ASP A 219 5.85 2.09 9.99
C ASP A 219 6.19 3.58 9.95
N VAL A 220 6.30 4.29 11.10
CA VAL A 220 6.77 5.69 11.15
C VAL A 220 8.15 5.84 10.49
N PHE A 221 9.04 4.86 10.62
CA PHE A 221 10.31 4.86 9.89
C PHE A 221 10.11 4.85 8.38
N ALA A 222 9.29 3.92 7.86
CA ALA A 222 8.98 3.83 6.44
C ALA A 222 8.30 5.11 5.92
N ILE A 223 7.36 5.68 6.69
CA ILE A 223 6.73 6.99 6.39
C ILE A 223 7.80 8.08 6.29
N GLY A 224 8.82 8.07 7.15
CA GLY A 224 9.92 9.04 7.12
C GLY A 224 10.76 8.95 5.84
N VAL A 225 11.06 7.73 5.39
CA VAL A 225 11.73 7.48 4.10
C VAL A 225 10.88 8.01 2.93
N ILE A 226 9.60 7.64 2.89
CA ILE A 226 8.66 8.03 1.82
C ILE A 226 8.48 9.56 1.78
N LEU A 227 8.30 10.19 2.95
CA LEU A 227 8.17 11.64 3.07
C LEU A 227 9.43 12.34 2.54
N TYR A 228 10.62 11.85 2.87
CA TYR A 228 11.86 12.39 2.33
C TYR A 228 11.94 12.25 0.81
N GLU A 229 11.57 11.08 0.26
CA GLU A 229 11.56 10.87 -1.19
C GLU A 229 10.63 11.83 -1.92
N LEU A 230 9.42 12.04 -1.40
CA LEU A 230 8.45 12.98 -1.99
C LEU A 230 8.98 14.41 -2.01
N MET A 231 9.55 14.85 -0.90
CA MET A 231 9.97 16.23 -0.69
C MET A 231 11.31 16.54 -1.37
N SER A 232 12.12 15.51 -1.64
CA SER A 232 13.41 15.64 -2.32
C SER A 232 13.37 15.45 -3.82
N GLY A 233 12.20 15.22 -4.41
CA GLY A 233 12.08 15.00 -5.86
C GLY A 233 12.49 13.60 -6.30
N GLY A 234 12.20 12.60 -5.44
CA GLY A 234 12.41 11.18 -5.68
C GLY A 234 13.76 10.64 -5.22
N TYR A 235 14.50 11.36 -4.38
CA TYR A 235 15.76 10.85 -3.81
C TYR A 235 15.50 10.13 -2.48
N HIS A 236 15.94 8.88 -2.39
CA HIS A 236 16.01 8.17 -1.13
C HIS A 236 16.99 8.86 -0.18
N PRO A 237 16.83 8.73 1.15
CA PRO A 237 17.80 9.22 2.13
C PRO A 237 19.26 8.84 1.87
N VAL A 238 19.55 7.79 1.10
CA VAL A 238 20.93 7.38 0.75
C VAL A 238 21.50 8.13 -0.46
N GLY A 239 20.81 9.16 -0.95
CA GLY A 239 21.29 10.04 -2.02
C GLY A 239 21.06 9.53 -3.45
N ILE A 240 20.22 8.50 -3.63
CA ILE A 240 19.93 7.91 -4.95
C ILE A 240 18.44 7.98 -5.26
N LYS A 241 18.06 8.00 -6.55
CA LYS A 241 16.68 7.72 -6.94
C LYS A 241 16.48 6.22 -7.06
N LEU A 242 15.57 5.62 -6.27
CA LEU A 242 15.44 4.16 -6.21
C LEU A 242 15.19 3.53 -7.59
N GLN A 243 14.36 4.15 -8.44
CA GLN A 243 14.07 3.67 -9.80
C GLN A 243 15.29 3.44 -10.71
N ASP A 244 16.45 4.03 -10.36
CA ASP A 244 17.67 3.91 -11.14
C ASP A 244 18.58 2.77 -10.65
N TYR A 245 18.36 2.26 -9.43
CA TYR A 245 19.24 1.30 -8.75
C TYR A 245 18.53 0.08 -8.14
N TRP A 246 17.23 0.17 -7.85
CA TRP A 246 16.42 -0.84 -7.15
C TRP A 246 15.11 -1.11 -7.88
N PRO A 247 14.61 -2.36 -7.92
CA PRO A 247 15.28 -3.59 -7.46
C PRO A 247 16.39 -4.06 -8.41
N SER A 248 16.33 -3.61 -9.67
CA SER A 248 17.34 -3.86 -10.69
C SER A 248 17.88 -2.51 -11.18
N PRO A 249 19.21 -2.33 -11.22
CA PRO A 249 19.81 -1.08 -11.64
C PRO A 249 19.67 -0.92 -13.15
N LYS A 250 19.48 0.33 -13.60
CA LYS A 250 19.59 0.68 -15.01
C LYS A 250 21.00 0.40 -15.53
N GLU A 251 21.13 0.24 -16.83
CA GLU A 251 22.42 -0.01 -17.48
C GLU A 251 23.45 1.08 -17.08
N GLY A 252 24.65 0.65 -16.71
CA GLY A 252 25.73 1.54 -16.22
C GLY A 252 25.68 1.87 -14.72
N ASN A 253 24.56 1.64 -14.01
CA ASN A 253 24.46 1.92 -12.59
C ASN A 253 25.01 0.80 -11.70
N SER A 254 25.54 1.18 -10.54
CA SER A 254 26.12 0.25 -9.57
C SER A 254 25.09 -0.71 -8.99
N LYS A 255 25.47 -1.99 -8.85
CA LYS A 255 24.69 -3.03 -8.15
C LYS A 255 24.78 -2.92 -6.62
N LYS A 256 25.44 -1.90 -6.06
CA LYS A 256 25.59 -1.72 -4.59
C LYS A 256 24.24 -1.86 -3.89
N TRP A 257 23.23 -1.12 -4.35
CA TRP A 257 21.92 -1.01 -3.70
C TRP A 257 20.95 -2.14 -4.05
N THR A 258 21.36 -3.17 -4.80
CA THR A 258 20.57 -4.40 -4.95
C THR A 258 20.85 -5.40 -3.83
N ARG A 259 21.94 -5.20 -3.07
CA ARG A 259 22.43 -6.14 -2.06
C ARG A 259 21.86 -5.80 -0.69
N GLU A 260 21.52 -6.85 0.08
CA GLU A 260 21.02 -6.73 1.45
C GLU A 260 21.97 -5.95 2.36
N ASP A 261 23.26 -6.31 2.32
CA ASP A 261 24.29 -5.73 3.19
C ASP A 261 24.39 -4.21 3.08
N SER A 262 24.12 -3.65 1.90
CA SER A 262 24.15 -2.20 1.68
C SER A 262 23.05 -1.49 2.45
N TRP A 263 21.83 -2.02 2.41
CA TRP A 263 20.69 -1.50 3.16
C TRP A 263 20.90 -1.69 4.66
N ARG A 264 21.28 -2.92 5.07
CA ARG A 264 21.60 -3.24 6.46
C ARG A 264 22.69 -2.32 7.02
N LYS A 265 23.75 -2.04 6.26
CA LYS A 265 24.83 -1.14 6.68
C LYS A 265 24.36 0.31 6.84
N TRP A 266 23.52 0.81 5.94
CA TRP A 266 22.95 2.15 6.07
C TRP A 266 22.13 2.30 7.36
N VAL A 267 21.29 1.30 7.64
CA VAL A 267 20.43 1.31 8.83
C VAL A 267 21.24 1.12 10.11
N THR A 268 22.15 0.15 10.16
CA THR A 268 22.84 -0.23 11.42
C THR A 268 24.12 0.56 11.68
N THR A 269 24.96 0.78 10.65
CA THR A 269 26.30 1.34 10.81
C THR A 269 26.34 2.84 10.53
N SER A 270 25.63 3.29 9.49
CA SER A 270 25.58 4.72 9.15
C SER A 270 24.61 5.51 10.01
N GLY A 271 23.70 4.83 10.73
CA GLY A 271 22.72 5.47 11.60
C GLY A 271 21.58 6.16 10.84
N CYS A 272 21.15 5.58 9.72
CA CYS A 272 20.10 6.14 8.86
C CYS A 272 20.35 7.58 8.38
N LYS A 273 21.63 7.95 8.21
CA LYS A 273 22.01 9.29 7.75
C LYS A 273 21.41 9.60 6.39
N ILE A 274 20.96 10.85 6.26
CA ILE A 274 20.47 11.43 5.02
C ILE A 274 21.68 11.96 4.23
N GLU A 275 22.05 11.25 3.17
CA GLU A 275 23.14 11.53 2.23
C GLU A 275 22.64 12.35 1.03
N ASN A 276 22.00 13.51 1.23
CA ASN A 276 21.87 14.49 0.13
C ASN A 276 21.58 15.90 0.65
N SER A 277 22.47 16.82 0.31
CA SER A 277 22.45 18.25 0.69
C SER A 277 21.80 19.15 -0.37
N SER A 278 21.32 18.58 -1.48
CA SER A 278 20.75 19.36 -2.61
C SER A 278 19.25 19.65 -2.49
N CYS A 279 18.53 18.99 -1.57
CA CYS A 279 17.10 19.23 -1.37
C CYS A 279 16.86 20.43 -0.44
N GLN A 280 16.07 21.40 -0.89
CA GLN A 280 15.56 22.51 -0.08
C GLN A 280 14.35 22.05 0.76
N LEU A 281 14.56 21.17 1.74
CA LEU A 281 13.50 20.93 2.75
C LEU A 281 13.46 22.09 3.74
N SER A 282 12.27 22.41 4.25
CA SER A 282 12.15 23.28 5.42
C SER A 282 12.89 22.65 6.61
N ARG A 283 13.46 23.48 7.48
CA ARG A 283 14.19 23.02 8.65
C ARG A 283 13.32 22.12 9.54
N ASP A 284 12.06 22.49 9.73
CA ASP A 284 11.11 21.75 10.56
C ASP A 284 10.83 20.36 9.99
N LEU A 285 10.66 20.27 8.66
CA LEU A 285 10.42 19.01 7.98
C LEU A 285 11.64 18.08 8.02
N LEU A 286 12.84 18.64 7.90
CA LEU A 286 14.08 17.89 8.07
C LEU A 286 14.22 17.32 9.49
N ILE A 287 13.93 18.14 10.52
CA ILE A 287 13.95 17.69 11.92
C ILE A 287 12.94 16.56 12.15
N LEU A 288 11.72 16.69 11.61
CA LEU A 288 10.69 15.66 11.68
C LEU A 288 11.19 14.35 11.05
N ILE A 289 11.66 14.40 9.80
CA ILE A 289 12.16 13.22 9.08
C ILE A 289 13.33 12.57 9.85
N GLN A 290 14.28 13.36 10.36
CA GLN A 290 15.37 12.83 11.18
C GLN A 290 14.87 12.13 12.44
N GLY A 291 13.85 12.68 13.11
CA GLY A 291 13.20 12.03 14.25
C GLY A 291 12.52 10.71 13.86
N MET A 292 11.83 10.67 12.72
CA MET A 292 11.19 9.46 12.19
C MET A 292 12.20 8.36 11.82
N LEU A 293 13.39 8.75 11.36
CA LEU A 293 14.49 7.84 11.02
C LEU A 293 15.37 7.43 12.23
N SER A 294 14.95 7.74 13.46
CA SER A 294 15.68 7.34 14.68
C SER A 294 15.87 5.82 14.76
N LEU A 295 17.06 5.39 15.17
CA LEU A 295 17.39 3.97 15.29
C LEU A 295 16.52 3.26 16.33
N LYS A 296 16.23 3.92 17.45
CA LYS A 296 15.37 3.34 18.49
C LYS A 296 13.91 3.69 18.19
N PRO A 297 13.00 2.71 18.08
CA PRO A 297 11.59 2.97 17.79
C PRO A 297 10.94 3.98 18.75
N ARG A 298 11.30 3.92 20.04
CA ARG A 298 10.79 4.83 21.08
C ARG A 298 11.22 6.30 20.96
N GLU A 299 12.23 6.59 20.15
CA GLU A 299 12.72 7.96 19.90
C GLU A 299 12.03 8.60 18.69
N ARG A 300 11.23 7.82 17.94
CA ARG A 300 10.44 8.31 16.80
C ARG A 300 9.17 9.00 17.31
N PRO A 301 8.70 10.05 16.63
CA PRO A 301 7.42 10.68 16.95
C PRO A 301 6.27 9.67 16.77
N SER A 302 5.23 9.84 17.56
CA SER A 302 3.95 9.15 17.35
C SER A 302 3.33 9.56 16.01
N ILE A 303 2.44 8.72 15.48
CA ILE A 303 1.75 9.02 14.22
C ILE A 303 0.88 10.28 14.32
N ASP A 304 0.33 10.59 15.50
CA ASP A 304 -0.44 11.81 15.76
C ASP A 304 0.44 13.08 15.74
N GLU A 305 1.66 12.99 16.26
CA GLU A 305 2.64 14.08 16.17
C GLU A 305 3.06 14.32 14.72
N VAL A 306 3.27 13.25 13.94
CA VAL A 306 3.55 13.35 12.49
C VAL A 306 2.40 14.05 11.77
N ILE A 307 1.15 13.62 11.96
CA ILE A 307 -0.03 14.25 11.34
C ILE A 307 -0.10 15.74 11.69
N SER A 308 0.04 16.07 12.97
CA SER A 308 -0.03 17.45 13.46
C SER A 308 1.05 18.35 12.84
N LEU A 309 2.27 17.83 12.68
CA LEU A 309 3.37 18.58 12.07
C LEU A 309 3.18 18.75 10.56
N LEU A 310 2.69 17.74 9.85
CA LEU A 310 2.38 17.83 8.42
C LEU A 310 1.24 18.83 8.16
N LEU A 311 0.18 18.81 8.98
CA LEU A 311 -0.91 19.78 8.91
C LEU A 311 -0.39 21.22 9.10
N ARG A 312 0.56 21.43 10.02
CA ARG A 312 1.20 22.74 10.21
C ARG A 312 1.99 23.18 8.97
N GLN A 313 2.69 22.28 8.29
CA GLN A 313 3.37 22.60 7.04
C GLN A 313 2.37 23.02 5.94
N ILE A 314 1.24 22.34 5.82
CA ILE A 314 0.17 22.76 4.88
C ILE A 314 -0.36 24.14 5.28
N HIS A 315 -0.62 24.41 6.56
CA HIS A 315 -1.11 25.70 7.03
C HIS A 315 -0.16 26.86 6.64
N THR A 316 1.16 26.66 6.74
CA THR A 316 2.14 27.67 6.31
C THR A 316 2.16 27.92 4.80
N LEU A 317 1.74 26.93 3.99
CA LEU A 317 1.70 27.02 2.53
C LEU A 317 0.35 27.55 2.03
N SER A 318 -0.76 27.14 2.66
CA SER A 318 -2.13 27.50 2.30
C SER A 318 -3.11 27.18 3.44
N ASN A 319 -3.71 28.22 4.03
CA ASN A 319 -4.74 28.05 5.05
C ASN A 319 -5.98 27.32 4.51
N ALA A 320 -6.42 27.62 3.29
CA ALA A 320 -7.59 26.97 2.68
C ALA A 320 -7.36 25.46 2.47
N SER A 321 -6.15 25.06 2.05
CA SER A 321 -5.80 23.65 1.92
C SER A 321 -5.75 22.96 3.28
N HIS A 322 -5.24 23.65 4.31
CA HIS A 322 -5.19 23.14 5.68
C HIS A 322 -6.59 22.85 6.24
N GLU A 323 -7.47 23.85 6.23
CA GLU A 323 -8.85 23.73 6.72
C GLU A 323 -9.59 22.59 6.00
N GLN A 324 -9.42 22.48 4.68
CA GLN A 324 -10.11 21.46 3.90
C GLN A 324 -9.56 20.05 4.14
N VAL A 325 -8.24 19.88 4.35
CA VAL A 325 -7.64 18.60 4.73
C VAL A 325 -8.10 18.19 6.13
N GLU A 326 -8.08 19.12 7.10
CA GLU A 326 -8.54 18.86 8.46
C GLU A 326 -10.02 18.45 8.48
N PHE A 327 -10.86 19.14 7.73
CA PHE A 327 -12.26 18.77 7.55
C PHE A 327 -12.42 17.35 6.99
N LEU A 328 -11.71 17.00 5.91
CA LEU A 328 -11.81 15.67 5.30
C LEU A 328 -11.35 14.57 6.26
N VAL A 329 -10.24 14.80 6.98
CA VAL A 329 -9.74 13.88 7.99
C VAL A 329 -10.79 13.68 9.09
N SER A 330 -11.31 14.77 9.67
CA SER A 330 -12.32 14.70 10.73
C SER A 330 -13.61 14.02 10.27
N TYR A 331 -14.06 14.31 9.04
CA TYR A 331 -15.23 13.68 8.45
C TYR A 331 -15.05 12.16 8.33
N PHE A 332 -13.96 11.70 7.71
CA PHE A 332 -13.75 10.26 7.51
C PHE A 332 -13.41 9.50 8.80
N ASP A 333 -12.77 10.13 9.78
CA ASP A 333 -12.61 9.55 11.11
C ASP A 333 -13.99 9.35 11.81
N THR A 334 -14.93 10.27 11.60
CA THR A 334 -16.29 10.20 12.20
C THR A 334 -17.17 9.17 11.48
N GLU A 335 -17.07 9.10 10.16
CA GLU A 335 -17.81 8.13 9.34
C GLU A 335 -17.30 6.69 9.47
N ALA A 336 -16.10 6.50 10.05
CA ALA A 336 -15.55 5.18 10.33
C ALA A 336 -16.37 4.48 11.43
N CYS A 337 -17.51 3.91 11.04
CA CYS A 337 -18.46 3.24 11.90
C CYS A 337 -17.81 2.01 12.58
N SER A 338 -18.14 1.76 13.84
CA SER A 338 -17.63 0.61 14.61
C SER A 338 -18.44 -0.68 14.43
N ASP A 339 -19.56 -0.63 13.71
CA ASP A 339 -20.46 -1.78 13.57
C ASP A 339 -19.76 -2.96 12.87
N PRO A 340 -20.08 -4.21 13.25
CA PRO A 340 -19.59 -5.40 12.56
C PRO A 340 -19.92 -5.39 11.06
N LEU A 341 -19.05 -6.00 10.23
CA LEU A 341 -19.29 -6.12 8.79
C LEU A 341 -20.65 -6.78 8.47
N GLU A 342 -21.10 -7.70 9.32
CA GLU A 342 -22.40 -8.36 9.20
C GLU A 342 -23.59 -7.41 9.31
N GLN A 343 -23.46 -6.30 10.04
CA GLN A 343 -24.52 -5.29 10.16
C GLN A 343 -24.48 -4.29 9.00
N GLN A 344 -23.29 -3.83 8.62
CA GLN A 344 -23.12 -2.83 7.56
C GLN A 344 -23.33 -3.42 6.15
N TRP A 345 -22.81 -4.63 5.93
CA TRP A 345 -22.87 -5.30 4.64
C TRP A 345 -23.09 -6.82 4.82
N PRO A 346 -24.31 -7.25 5.20
CA PRO A 346 -24.64 -8.65 5.46
C PRO A 346 -24.24 -9.58 4.31
N TYR A 347 -24.48 -9.15 3.06
CA TYR A 347 -24.12 -9.91 1.87
C TYR A 347 -22.62 -10.18 1.76
N LEU A 348 -21.78 -9.15 1.94
CA LEU A 348 -20.33 -9.31 1.86
C LEU A 348 -19.80 -10.14 3.03
N SER A 349 -20.38 -9.97 4.23
CA SER A 349 -20.04 -10.78 5.40
C SER A 349 -20.31 -12.27 5.16
N GLU A 350 -21.47 -12.61 4.60
CA GLU A 350 -21.82 -14.00 4.29
C GLU A 350 -20.91 -14.59 3.20
N ARG A 351 -20.64 -13.83 2.13
CA ARG A 351 -19.68 -14.26 1.10
C ARG A 351 -18.28 -14.48 1.67
N TRP A 352 -17.82 -13.58 2.54
CA TRP A 352 -16.54 -13.73 3.21
C TRP A 352 -16.51 -15.00 4.05
N LYS A 353 -17.53 -15.26 4.89
CA LYS A 353 -17.63 -16.50 5.71
C LYS A 353 -17.53 -17.76 4.85
N GLN A 354 -18.25 -17.82 3.73
CA GLN A 354 -18.19 -18.97 2.82
C GLN A 354 -16.82 -19.11 2.14
N PHE A 355 -16.25 -17.98 1.70
CA PHE A 355 -14.97 -17.92 1.03
C PHE A 355 -13.81 -18.32 1.96
N SER A 356 -13.76 -17.77 3.17
CA SER A 356 -12.74 -18.08 4.17
C SER A 356 -12.83 -19.53 4.62
N ASN A 357 -14.03 -20.07 4.88
CA ASN A 357 -14.20 -21.48 5.26
C ASN A 357 -13.73 -22.47 4.19
N LYS A 358 -13.75 -22.07 2.91
CA LYS A 358 -13.31 -22.91 1.81
C LYS A 358 -11.79 -22.88 1.59
N PHE A 359 -11.17 -21.71 1.78
CA PHE A 359 -9.78 -21.45 1.37
C PHE A 359 -8.80 -21.19 2.51
N GLY A 360 -9.29 -21.00 3.74
CA GLY A 360 -8.55 -20.68 4.96
C GLY A 360 -8.62 -21.78 6.00
#